data_AF-A0A497FJA0-F1
#
_entry.id   AF-A0A497FJA0-F1
#
_cell.length_a   1.000
_cell.length_b   1.000
_cell.length_c   1.000
_cell.angle_alpha   90.00
_cell.angle_beta   90.00
_cell.angle_gamma   90.00
#
_symmetry.space_group_name_H-M   'P 1'
#
loop_
_entity.id
_entity.type
_entity.pdbx_description
1 polymer ?
#
loop_
_entity_poly.entity_id
_entity_poly.type
_entity_poly.pdbx_seq_one_letter_code
_entity_poly.pdbx_strand_id
1 'polypeptide(L)'
;MAEEKKTQEQIAQELATKMSEQAEVTKTEQYLENNIIEFPYKEKTYRMRRPTIREKSIVNSSKILKMNELIKQGFSFQKQLIDQLKETQGIDVEAIDVKIARLANEIKKEQDRLAPEVNKQSREAIKQKIQELKNEQYLLIVQKADYLQPSIEAQLYEHTILQFASLLLEVKNEKNEWVKVFKNFDEFIDCTNETLVNVAIHYVNVLI
;
A
#
# COMPACT_ATOMS: atom_id res chain seq x y z
N MET A 1 20.68 -0.13 -42.38
CA MET A 1 19.63 -0.20 -41.35
C MET A 1 18.48 0.63 -41.86
N ALA A 2 17.42 -0.01 -42.35
CA ALA A 2 16.27 0.67 -42.92
C ALA A 2 15.27 0.94 -41.79
N GLU A 3 15.02 2.21 -41.48
CA GLU A 3 13.88 2.61 -40.66
C GLU A 3 12.62 2.47 -41.51
N GLU A 4 11.76 1.53 -41.13
CA GLU A 4 10.44 1.38 -41.73
C GLU A 4 9.58 2.62 -41.42
N LYS A 5 9.19 3.35 -42.46
CA LYS A 5 8.22 4.44 -42.38
C LYS A 5 6.86 3.86 -41.98
N LYS A 6 6.46 4.02 -40.72
CA LYS A 6 5.11 3.70 -40.24
C LYS A 6 4.05 4.43 -41.07
N THR A 7 2.99 3.72 -41.46
CA THR A 7 1.87 4.24 -42.25
C THR A 7 1.03 5.21 -41.42
N GLN A 8 0.39 6.21 -42.04
CA GLN A 8 -0.45 7.19 -41.33
C GLN A 8 -1.55 6.55 -40.47
N GLU A 9 -2.08 5.40 -40.87
CA GLU A 9 -3.03 4.61 -40.08
C GLU A 9 -2.43 4.07 -38.78
N GLN A 10 -1.18 3.61 -38.79
CA GLN A 10 -0.48 3.12 -37.60
C GLN A 10 -0.20 4.25 -36.60
N ILE A 11 0.11 5.45 -37.10
CA ILE A 11 0.31 6.65 -36.28
C ILE A 11 -1.02 7.08 -35.66
N ALA A 12 -2.13 7.03 -36.41
CA ALA A 12 -3.46 7.36 -35.90
C ALA A 12 -3.95 6.35 -34.85
N GLN A 13 -3.64 5.05 -35.01
CA GLN A 13 -3.96 4.02 -34.02
C GLN A 13 -3.13 4.17 -32.75
N GLU A 14 -1.83 4.45 -32.85
CA GLU A 14 -0.97 4.75 -31.69
C GLU A 14 -1.44 6.02 -30.94
N LEU A 15 -1.88 7.05 -31.66
CA LEU A 15 -2.45 8.26 -31.05
C LEU A 15 -3.81 7.98 -30.39
N ALA A 16 -4.69 7.23 -31.03
CA ALA A 16 -5.99 6.87 -30.46
C ALA A 16 -5.84 6.00 -29.19
N THR A 17 -4.85 5.11 -29.17
CA THR A 17 -4.53 4.26 -28.01
C THR A 17 -3.98 5.11 -26.88
N LYS A 18 -3.02 6.00 -27.17
CA LYS A 18 -2.48 6.95 -26.18
C LYS A 18 -3.51 7.93 -25.65
N MET A 19 -4.47 8.36 -26.47
CA MET A 19 -5.57 9.24 -26.05
C MET A 19 -6.61 8.50 -25.21
N SER A 20 -6.87 7.22 -25.50
CA SER A 20 -7.73 6.35 -24.68
C SER A 20 -7.09 6.03 -23.33
N GLU A 21 -5.77 5.77 -23.31
CA GLU A 21 -4.98 5.58 -22.08
C GLU A 21 -4.93 6.88 -21.26
N GLN A 22 -4.77 8.04 -21.91
CA GLN A 22 -4.87 9.34 -21.23
C GLN A 22 -6.26 9.58 -20.67
N ALA A 23 -7.33 9.24 -21.38
CA ALA A 23 -8.71 9.43 -20.92
C ALA A 23 -9.11 8.50 -19.74
N GLU A 24 -8.56 7.29 -19.65
CA GLU A 24 -8.73 6.42 -18.48
C GLU A 24 -7.90 6.86 -17.27
N VAL A 25 -6.70 7.42 -17.51
CA VAL A 25 -5.93 8.12 -16.48
C VAL A 25 -6.71 9.35 -15.98
N THR A 26 -7.35 10.12 -16.85
CA THR A 26 -8.16 11.30 -16.47
C THR A 26 -9.40 10.93 -15.63
N LYS A 27 -10.03 9.76 -15.87
CA LYS A 27 -11.17 9.30 -15.05
C LYS A 27 -10.77 8.80 -13.66
N THR A 28 -9.56 8.27 -13.51
CA THR A 28 -8.98 7.93 -12.19
C THR A 28 -8.46 9.18 -11.48
N GLU A 29 -7.98 10.17 -12.25
CA GLU A 29 -7.55 11.47 -11.76
C GLU A 29 -8.70 12.36 -11.26
N GLN A 30 -9.93 12.19 -11.76
CA GLN A 30 -11.10 12.94 -11.26
C GLN A 30 -11.52 12.61 -9.81
N TYR A 31 -11.07 11.48 -9.24
CA TYR A 31 -11.15 11.23 -7.79
C TYR A 31 -9.90 11.71 -7.02
N LEU A 32 -8.81 12.05 -7.72
CA LEU A 32 -7.52 12.57 -7.21
C LEU A 32 -7.36 14.09 -7.43
N GLU A 33 -8.34 14.76 -8.05
CA GLU A 33 -8.28 16.19 -8.40
C GLU A 33 -8.15 17.11 -7.18
N ASN A 34 -8.56 16.63 -6.00
CA ASN A 34 -8.18 17.25 -4.74
C ASN A 34 -7.14 16.34 -4.10
N ASN A 35 -5.92 16.85 -3.91
CA ASN A 35 -4.87 16.23 -3.09
C ASN A 35 -5.28 16.13 -1.59
N ILE A 36 -6.57 15.90 -1.32
CA ILE A 36 -7.31 16.02 -0.09
C ILE A 36 -8.45 14.99 -0.13
N ILE A 37 -8.55 14.18 0.92
CA ILE A 37 -9.68 13.30 1.21
C ILE A 37 -10.41 13.91 2.41
N GLU A 38 -11.62 14.41 2.22
CA GLU A 38 -12.48 14.87 3.31
C GLU A 38 -13.40 13.73 3.76
N PHE A 39 -13.61 13.59 5.06
CA PHE A 39 -14.47 12.54 5.62
C PHE A 39 -15.16 13.00 6.91
N PRO A 40 -16.43 12.63 7.11
CA PRO A 40 -17.10 12.82 8.38
C PRO A 40 -16.63 11.77 9.39
N TYR A 41 -16.36 12.19 10.62
CA TYR A 41 -16.13 11.26 11.73
C TYR A 41 -16.75 11.85 13.00
N LYS A 42 -17.75 11.13 13.55
CA LYS A 42 -18.66 11.67 14.57
C LYS A 42 -19.30 12.97 14.05
N GLU A 43 -19.35 14.02 14.88
CA GLU A 43 -19.97 15.31 14.55
C GLU A 43 -19.01 16.31 13.89
N LYS A 44 -17.82 15.86 13.45
CA LYS A 44 -16.80 16.72 12.87
C LYS A 44 -16.43 16.27 11.46
N THR A 45 -16.02 17.24 10.64
CA THR A 45 -15.43 16.98 9.32
C THR A 45 -13.92 17.02 9.43
N TYR A 46 -13.29 15.94 8.98
CA TYR A 46 -11.84 15.79 8.93
C TYR A 46 -11.38 15.82 7.47
N ARG A 47 -10.09 16.06 7.28
CA ARG A 47 -9.45 15.83 5.99
C ARG A 47 -8.02 15.31 6.15
N MET A 48 -7.59 14.58 5.13
CA MET A 48 -6.22 14.15 4.92
C MET A 48 -5.75 14.73 3.60
N ARG A 49 -4.55 15.30 3.55
CA ARG A 49 -4.00 15.85 2.30
C ARG A 49 -2.66 15.26 1.95
N ARG A 50 -2.22 15.39 0.70
CA ARG A 50 -0.85 15.03 0.34
C ARG A 50 0.17 15.87 1.13
N PRO A 51 1.32 15.26 1.48
CA PRO A 51 2.38 15.99 2.16
C PRO A 51 3.08 16.97 1.22
N THR A 52 3.37 18.15 1.75
CA THR A 52 4.23 19.14 1.12
C THR A 52 5.69 18.67 1.10
N ILE A 53 6.54 19.30 0.28
CA ILE A 53 7.99 19.03 0.26
C ILE A 53 8.62 19.21 1.65
N ARG A 54 8.19 20.24 2.40
CA ARG A 54 8.65 20.51 3.76
C ARG A 54 8.29 19.37 4.71
N GLU A 55 7.06 18.87 4.64
CA GLU A 55 6.62 17.74 5.49
C GLU A 55 7.34 16.45 5.12
N LYS A 56 7.56 16.17 3.82
CA LYS A 56 8.40 15.04 3.39
C LYS A 56 9.81 15.14 3.95
N SER A 57 10.40 16.34 3.98
CA SER A 57 11.71 16.58 4.58
C SER A 57 11.71 16.30 6.09
N ILE A 58 10.69 16.76 6.83
CA ILE A 58 10.52 16.47 8.26
C ILE A 58 10.43 14.96 8.52
N VAL A 59 9.59 14.26 7.76
CA VAL A 59 9.43 12.80 7.89
C VAL A 59 10.73 12.08 7.55
N ASN A 60 11.47 12.51 6.53
CA ASN A 60 12.76 11.91 6.19
C ASN A 60 13.81 12.11 7.29
N SER A 61 13.89 13.31 7.89
CA SER A 61 14.76 13.55 9.04
C SER A 61 14.37 12.66 10.24
N SER A 62 13.07 12.54 10.53
CA SER A 62 12.56 11.65 11.58
C SER A 62 12.88 10.17 11.30
N LYS A 63 12.73 9.73 10.04
CA LYS A 63 13.08 8.37 9.59
C LYS A 63 14.56 8.05 9.81
N ILE A 64 15.46 8.99 9.50
CA ILE A 64 16.91 8.81 9.72
C ILE A 64 17.21 8.67 11.22
N LEU A 65 16.58 9.50 12.06
CA LEU A 65 16.74 9.39 13.52
C LEU A 65 16.26 8.03 14.04
N LYS A 66 15.07 7.58 13.60
CA LYS A 66 14.52 6.27 13.98
C LYS A 66 15.40 5.12 13.49
N MET A 67 15.96 5.21 12.28
CA MET A 67 16.87 4.20 11.75
C MET A 67 18.12 4.06 12.63
N ASN A 68 18.73 5.18 13.02
CA ASN A 68 19.89 5.18 13.92
C ASN A 68 19.55 4.61 15.30
N GLU A 69 18.34 4.86 15.80
CA GLU A 69 17.83 4.29 17.05
C GLU A 69 17.69 2.77 16.95
N LEU A 70 17.05 2.26 15.89
CA LEU A 70 16.85 0.82 15.66
C LEU A 70 18.18 0.08 15.52
N ILE A 71 19.15 0.65 14.81
CA ILE A 71 20.51 0.09 14.71
C ILE A 71 21.15 -0.02 16.10
N LYS A 72 21.02 1.00 16.95
CA LYS A 72 21.54 0.96 18.34
C LYS A 72 20.83 -0.06 19.22
N GLN A 73 19.55 -0.32 18.95
CA GLN A 73 18.76 -1.35 19.65
C GLN A 73 19.04 -2.77 19.12
N GLY A 74 19.89 -2.93 18.10
CA GLY A 74 20.29 -4.23 17.57
C GLY A 74 19.30 -4.82 16.55
N PHE A 75 18.40 -4.00 16.01
CA PHE A 75 17.54 -4.42 14.90
C PHE A 75 18.38 -4.72 13.67
N SER A 76 17.96 -5.71 12.89
CA SER A 76 18.63 -6.12 11.65
C SER A 76 17.90 -5.58 10.43
N PHE A 77 18.66 -5.29 9.37
CA PHE A 77 18.06 -5.04 8.05
C PHE A 77 17.39 -6.32 7.54
N GLN A 78 16.36 -6.17 6.72
CA GLN A 78 15.52 -7.27 6.26
C GLN A 78 16.33 -8.43 5.66
N LYS A 79 17.36 -8.13 4.86
CA LYS A 79 18.24 -9.17 4.29
C LYS A 79 18.96 -9.97 5.38
N GLN A 80 19.55 -9.28 6.36
CA GLN A 80 20.25 -9.93 7.47
C GLN A 80 19.28 -10.73 8.34
N LEU A 81 18.06 -10.23 8.54
CA LEU A 81 17.01 -10.94 9.26
C LEU A 81 16.60 -12.22 8.54
N ILE A 82 16.46 -12.20 7.21
CA ILE A 82 16.17 -13.40 6.41
C ILE A 82 17.26 -14.45 6.58
N ASP A 83 18.54 -14.05 6.50
CA ASP A 83 19.67 -14.95 6.70
C ASP A 83 19.63 -15.56 8.13
N GLN A 84 19.40 -14.73 9.15
CA GLN A 84 19.28 -15.16 10.54
C GLN A 84 18.10 -16.13 10.77
N LEU A 85 16.93 -15.85 10.21
CA LEU A 85 15.75 -16.72 10.32
C LEU A 85 16.02 -18.11 9.73
N LYS A 86 16.72 -18.15 8.60
CA LYS A 86 17.12 -19.40 7.95
C LYS A 86 18.13 -20.19 8.78
N GLU A 87 19.15 -19.52 9.30
CA GLU A 87 20.22 -20.16 10.08
C GLU A 87 19.78 -20.61 11.47
N THR A 88 19.00 -19.78 12.18
CA THR A 88 18.69 -19.99 13.60
C THR A 88 17.35 -20.69 13.83
N GLN A 89 16.37 -20.50 12.94
CA GLN A 89 15.01 -21.02 13.09
C GLN A 89 14.62 -21.99 11.96
N GLY A 90 15.46 -22.16 10.95
CA GLY A 90 15.15 -22.99 9.78
C GLY A 90 14.02 -22.42 8.91
N ILE A 91 13.74 -21.12 9.02
CA ILE A 91 12.65 -20.46 8.30
C ILE A 91 13.19 -19.90 6.99
N ASP A 92 12.77 -20.50 5.87
CA ASP A 92 13.17 -20.07 4.53
C ASP A 92 12.13 -19.12 3.91
N VAL A 93 12.35 -17.82 4.09
CA VAL A 93 11.48 -16.76 3.55
C VAL A 93 11.45 -16.76 2.02
N GLU A 94 12.55 -17.12 1.36
CA GLU A 94 12.62 -17.20 -0.10
C GLU A 94 11.75 -18.34 -0.63
N ALA A 95 11.73 -19.48 0.06
CA ALA A 95 10.83 -20.58 -0.26
C ALA A 95 9.35 -20.19 -0.09
N ILE A 96 9.03 -19.36 0.92
CA ILE A 96 7.68 -18.79 1.08
C ILE A 96 7.31 -17.93 -0.13
N ASP A 97 8.22 -17.09 -0.62
CA ASP A 97 7.99 -16.26 -1.82
C ASP A 97 7.75 -17.08 -3.08
N VAL A 98 8.54 -18.13 -3.29
CA VAL A 98 8.33 -19.07 -4.40
C VAL A 98 6.95 -19.72 -4.31
N LYS A 99 6.51 -20.09 -3.11
CA LYS A 99 5.18 -20.69 -2.88
C LYS A 99 4.05 -19.69 -3.15
N ILE A 100 4.19 -18.43 -2.71
CA ILE A 100 3.22 -17.35 -2.98
C ILE A 100 3.08 -17.12 -4.49
N ALA A 101 4.19 -17.06 -5.22
CA ALA A 101 4.19 -16.89 -6.67
C ALA A 101 3.56 -18.09 -7.40
N ARG A 102 3.83 -19.32 -6.92
CA ARG A 102 3.18 -20.53 -7.45
C ARG A 102 1.67 -20.48 -7.26
N LEU A 103 1.19 -20.14 -6.07
CA LEU A 103 -0.24 -20.01 -5.78
C LEU A 103 -0.90 -18.91 -6.63
N ALA A 104 -0.22 -17.78 -6.86
CA ALA A 104 -0.71 -16.74 -7.78
C ALA A 104 -0.96 -17.30 -9.18
N ASN A 105 -0.02 -18.11 -9.69
CA ASN A 105 -0.16 -18.75 -11.00
C ASN A 105 -1.27 -19.81 -11.02
N GLU A 106 -1.44 -20.59 -9.95
CA GLU A 106 -2.54 -21.56 -9.82
C GLU A 106 -3.90 -20.85 -9.79
N ILE A 107 -4.03 -19.77 -9.01
CA ILE A 107 -5.23 -18.92 -8.97
C ILE A 107 -5.56 -18.40 -10.36
N LYS A 108 -4.56 -17.88 -11.09
CA LYS A 108 -4.75 -17.39 -12.46
C LYS A 108 -5.25 -18.49 -13.40
N LYS A 109 -4.65 -19.68 -13.36
CA LYS A 109 -5.10 -20.83 -14.17
C LYS A 109 -6.55 -21.22 -13.87
N GLU A 110 -6.94 -21.21 -12.60
CA GLU A 110 -8.31 -21.49 -12.19
C GLU A 110 -9.29 -20.40 -12.63
N GLN A 111 -8.87 -19.12 -12.60
CA GLN A 111 -9.66 -18.01 -13.14
C GLN A 111 -9.84 -18.13 -14.65
N ASP A 112 -8.78 -18.49 -15.39
CA ASP A 112 -8.83 -18.74 -16.83
C ASP A 112 -9.77 -19.91 -17.16
N ARG A 113 -9.82 -20.94 -16.30
CA ARG A 113 -10.77 -22.06 -16.41
C ARG A 113 -12.21 -21.65 -16.08
N LEU A 114 -12.40 -20.75 -15.12
CA LEU A 114 -13.71 -20.25 -14.72
C LEU A 114 -14.39 -19.42 -15.83
N ALA A 115 -13.60 -18.67 -16.61
CA ALA A 115 -14.10 -17.72 -17.60
C ALA A 115 -15.00 -18.37 -18.69
N PRO A 116 -14.60 -19.48 -19.34
CA PRO A 116 -15.44 -20.15 -20.35
C PRO A 116 -16.44 -21.15 -19.76
N GLU A 117 -16.40 -21.45 -18.45
CA GLU A 117 -17.21 -22.52 -17.87
C GLU A 117 -18.69 -22.10 -17.75
N VAL A 118 -19.58 -22.93 -18.30
CA VAL A 118 -21.03 -22.68 -18.38
C VAL A 118 -21.81 -23.53 -17.38
N ASN A 119 -21.26 -24.68 -16.96
CA ASN A 119 -21.92 -25.57 -16.03
C ASN A 119 -21.90 -25.00 -14.61
N LYS A 120 -23.08 -24.74 -14.03
CA LYS A 120 -23.22 -24.11 -12.71
C LYS A 120 -22.46 -24.87 -11.60
N GLN A 121 -22.51 -26.21 -11.58
CA GLN A 121 -21.83 -27.01 -10.57
C GLN A 121 -20.32 -26.92 -10.72
N SER A 122 -19.81 -27.07 -11.96
CA SER A 122 -18.37 -26.91 -12.26
C SER A 122 -17.87 -25.51 -11.90
N ARG A 123 -18.64 -24.45 -12.22
CA ARG A 123 -18.29 -23.06 -11.86
C ARG A 123 -18.14 -22.89 -10.35
N GLU A 124 -19.05 -23.46 -9.57
CA GLU A 124 -19.02 -23.30 -8.11
C GLU A 124 -17.83 -24.05 -7.50
N ALA A 125 -17.53 -25.25 -8.00
CA ALA A 125 -16.32 -25.98 -7.60
C ALA A 125 -15.03 -25.21 -7.92
N ILE A 126 -14.95 -24.57 -9.10
CA ILE A 126 -13.81 -23.73 -9.49
C ILE A 126 -13.69 -22.50 -8.57
N LYS A 127 -14.80 -21.82 -8.28
CA LYS A 127 -14.80 -20.67 -7.34
C LYS A 127 -14.33 -21.05 -5.95
N GLN A 128 -14.82 -22.18 -5.43
CA GLN A 128 -14.39 -22.69 -4.15
C GLN A 128 -12.88 -22.97 -4.15
N LYS A 129 -12.36 -23.59 -5.21
CA LYS A 129 -10.93 -23.84 -5.34
C LYS A 129 -10.10 -22.56 -5.40
N ILE A 130 -10.56 -21.55 -6.15
CA ILE A 130 -9.91 -20.23 -6.19
C ILE A 130 -9.88 -19.63 -4.78
N GLN A 131 -10.97 -19.72 -4.02
CA GLN A 131 -11.04 -19.18 -2.67
C GLN A 131 -10.08 -19.92 -1.71
N GLU A 132 -9.99 -21.24 -1.79
CA GLU A 132 -9.03 -22.04 -1.01
C GLU A 132 -7.59 -21.62 -1.31
N LEU A 133 -7.22 -21.48 -2.59
CA LEU A 133 -5.88 -21.05 -3.00
C LEU A 133 -5.58 -19.62 -2.54
N LYS A 134 -6.55 -18.71 -2.61
CA LYS A 134 -6.42 -17.33 -2.09
C LYS A 134 -6.21 -17.32 -0.59
N ASN A 135 -6.94 -18.15 0.15
CA ASN A 135 -6.78 -18.26 1.60
C ASN A 135 -5.40 -18.79 1.96
N GLU A 136 -4.91 -19.84 1.28
CA GLU A 136 -3.56 -20.36 1.50
C GLU A 136 -2.49 -19.30 1.17
N GLN A 137 -2.64 -18.59 0.05
CA GLN A 137 -1.73 -17.52 -0.34
C GLN A 137 -1.72 -16.40 0.70
N TYR A 138 -2.89 -15.99 1.17
CA TYR A 138 -3.04 -14.96 2.19
C TYR A 138 -2.34 -15.34 3.50
N LEU A 139 -2.51 -16.59 3.96
CA LEU A 139 -1.83 -17.08 5.16
C LEU A 139 -0.31 -17.01 5.04
N LEU A 140 0.25 -17.36 3.87
CA LEU A 140 1.70 -17.23 3.63
C LEU A 140 2.18 -15.79 3.60
N ILE A 141 1.37 -14.88 3.04
CA ILE A 141 1.68 -13.44 3.03
C ILE A 141 1.72 -12.89 4.46
N VAL A 142 0.71 -13.22 5.28
CA VAL A 142 0.66 -12.82 6.69
C VAL A 142 1.85 -13.39 7.45
N GLN A 143 2.11 -14.69 7.31
CA GLN A 143 3.24 -15.35 7.96
C GLN A 143 4.59 -14.72 7.57
N LYS A 144 4.78 -14.41 6.28
CA LYS A 144 5.97 -13.69 5.81
C LYS A 144 6.06 -12.30 6.45
N ALA A 145 4.95 -11.56 6.50
CA ALA A 145 4.93 -10.24 7.11
C ALA A 145 5.31 -10.31 8.59
N ASP A 146 4.79 -11.30 9.33
CA ASP A 146 5.11 -11.50 10.75
C ASP A 146 6.60 -11.77 10.98
N TYR A 147 7.22 -12.62 10.14
CA TYR A 147 8.66 -12.88 10.24
C TYR A 147 9.53 -11.67 9.94
N LEU A 148 9.09 -10.80 9.04
CA LEU A 148 9.84 -9.63 8.60
C LEU A 148 9.47 -8.35 9.37
N GLN A 149 8.43 -8.37 10.19
CA GLN A 149 7.97 -7.24 10.99
C GLN A 149 9.07 -6.65 11.90
N PRO A 150 9.99 -7.44 12.48
CA PRO A 150 11.11 -6.91 13.26
C PRO A 150 12.24 -6.29 12.42
N SER A 151 12.13 -6.25 11.08
CA SER A 151 13.17 -5.63 10.25
C SER A 151 13.18 -4.10 10.37
N ILE A 152 14.35 -3.49 10.21
CA ILE A 152 14.49 -2.02 10.17
C ILE A 152 13.53 -1.42 9.13
N GLU A 153 13.44 -2.02 7.95
CA GLU A 153 12.60 -1.54 6.86
C GLU A 153 11.11 -1.52 7.24
N ALA A 154 10.61 -2.58 7.87
CA ALA A 154 9.23 -2.65 8.34
C ALA A 154 8.95 -1.59 9.42
N GLN A 155 9.83 -1.48 10.42
CA GLN A 155 9.72 -0.49 11.49
C GLN A 155 9.78 0.95 10.97
N LEU A 156 10.63 1.22 9.98
CA LEU A 156 10.73 2.52 9.35
C LEU A 156 9.51 2.84 8.48
N TYR A 157 8.94 1.85 7.80
CA TYR A 157 7.71 2.04 7.05
C TYR A 157 6.57 2.43 7.97
N GLU A 158 6.33 1.67 9.04
CA GLU A 158 5.31 1.97 10.04
C GLU A 158 5.49 3.37 10.65
N HIS A 159 6.70 3.69 11.13
CA HIS A 159 7.03 5.02 11.65
C HIS A 159 6.77 6.12 10.63
N THR A 160 7.09 5.91 9.35
CA THR A 160 6.86 6.87 8.27
C THR A 160 5.37 7.16 8.10
N ILE A 161 4.53 6.11 8.08
CA ILE A 161 3.09 6.26 7.93
C ILE A 161 2.46 6.98 9.13
N LEU A 162 2.87 6.62 10.35
CA LEU A 162 2.42 7.29 11.57
C LEU A 162 2.80 8.78 11.58
N GLN A 163 4.04 9.09 11.19
CA GLN A 163 4.49 10.48 11.09
C GLN A 163 3.67 11.28 10.08
N PHE A 164 3.41 10.73 8.89
CA PHE A 164 2.54 11.39 7.93
C PHE A 164 1.11 11.54 8.45
N ALA A 165 0.53 10.53 9.09
CA ALA A 165 -0.80 10.62 9.67
C ALA A 165 -0.90 11.75 10.70
N SER A 166 0.10 11.89 11.57
CA SER A 166 0.17 12.97 12.57
C SER A 166 0.24 14.37 11.94
N LEU A 167 0.92 14.51 10.80
CA LEU A 167 1.18 15.80 10.17
C LEU A 167 0.03 16.27 9.26
N LEU A 168 -0.68 15.32 8.65
CA LEU A 168 -1.60 15.56 7.54
C LEU A 168 -3.07 15.53 7.95
N LEU A 169 -3.38 15.01 9.14
CA LEU A 169 -4.75 14.98 9.64
C LEU A 169 -5.18 16.35 10.15
N GLU A 170 -6.22 16.88 9.54
CA GLU A 170 -6.81 18.18 9.85
C GLU A 170 -8.31 18.04 10.16
N VAL A 171 -8.84 18.93 10.98
CA VAL A 171 -10.25 18.99 11.36
C VAL A 171 -10.78 20.41 11.16
N LYS A 172 -12.07 20.51 10.81
CA LYS A 172 -12.73 21.80 10.69
C LYS A 172 -13.08 22.37 12.06
N ASN A 173 -12.66 23.60 12.34
CA ASN A 173 -12.99 24.31 13.57
C ASN A 173 -14.35 25.04 13.47
N GLU A 174 -14.78 25.68 14.56
CA GLU A 174 -16.03 26.46 14.63
C GLU A 174 -16.09 27.64 13.65
N LYS A 175 -14.93 28.14 13.21
CA LYS A 175 -14.80 29.22 12.23
C LYS A 175 -14.74 28.71 10.78
N ASN A 176 -15.02 27.42 10.57
CA ASN A 176 -14.97 26.77 9.25
C ASN A 176 -13.55 26.70 8.64
N GLU A 177 -12.50 26.79 9.47
CA GLU A 177 -11.10 26.72 9.07
C GLU A 177 -10.51 25.32 9.35
N TRP A 178 -9.56 24.90 8.53
CA TRP A 178 -8.86 23.64 8.71
C TRP A 178 -7.66 23.81 9.65
N VAL A 179 -7.65 23.06 10.74
CA VAL A 179 -6.57 23.07 11.72
C VAL A 179 -6.05 21.66 11.92
N LYS A 180 -4.75 21.52 12.22
CA LYS A 180 -4.18 20.20 12.56
C LYS A 180 -4.87 19.61 13.76
N VAL A 181 -5.16 18.31 13.70
CA VAL A 181 -5.74 17.58 14.84
C VAL A 181 -4.73 17.47 15.97
N PHE A 182 -3.47 17.23 15.62
CA PHE A 182 -2.38 17.04 16.57
C PHE A 182 -1.32 18.13 16.39
N LYS A 183 -0.78 18.65 17.50
CA LYS A 183 0.27 19.68 17.47
C LYS A 183 1.63 19.09 17.12
N ASN A 184 1.88 17.88 17.58
CA ASN A 184 3.13 17.16 17.40
C ASN A 184 2.87 15.64 17.32
N PHE A 185 3.94 14.89 17.07
CA PHE A 185 3.87 13.44 16.94
C PHE A 185 3.52 12.74 18.26
N ASP A 186 4.01 13.23 19.39
CA ASP A 186 3.76 12.61 20.70
C ASP A 186 2.26 12.64 21.04
N GLU A 187 1.58 13.76 20.79
CA GLU A 187 0.13 13.88 20.95
C GLU A 187 -0.66 12.92 20.05
N PHE A 188 -0.12 12.60 18.87
CA PHE A 188 -0.70 11.60 17.96
C PHE A 188 -0.53 10.18 18.51
N ILE A 189 0.63 9.84 19.06
CA ILE A 189 0.92 8.51 19.61
C ILE A 189 0.11 8.27 20.89
N ASP A 190 -0.07 9.30 21.72
CA ASP A 190 -0.87 9.22 22.95
C ASP A 190 -2.39 9.28 22.69
N CYS A 191 -2.81 9.35 21.42
CA CYS A 191 -4.22 9.45 21.05
C CYS A 191 -4.98 8.16 21.36
N THR A 192 -5.95 8.24 22.28
CA THR A 192 -6.81 7.12 22.65
C THR A 192 -7.88 6.78 21.60
N ASN A 193 -8.05 7.61 20.57
CA ASN A 193 -9.03 7.40 19.52
C ASN A 193 -8.45 6.59 18.37
N GLU A 194 -8.23 5.30 18.62
CA GLU A 194 -7.63 4.35 17.68
C GLU A 194 -8.36 4.30 16.32
N THR A 195 -9.69 4.39 16.32
CA THR A 195 -10.47 4.36 15.08
C THR A 195 -10.12 5.55 14.17
N LEU A 196 -9.99 6.75 14.72
CA LEU A 196 -9.59 7.92 13.94
C LEU A 196 -8.16 7.78 13.43
N VAL A 197 -7.26 7.27 14.25
CA VAL A 197 -5.87 7.00 13.88
C VAL A 197 -5.79 6.00 12.72
N ASN A 198 -6.54 4.89 12.80
CA ASN A 198 -6.58 3.87 11.75
C ASN A 198 -7.15 4.41 10.44
N VAL A 199 -8.20 5.25 10.51
CA VAL A 199 -8.76 5.93 9.33
C VAL A 199 -7.72 6.88 8.72
N ALA A 200 -6.99 7.64 9.54
CA ALA A 200 -5.94 8.52 9.05
C ALA A 200 -4.80 7.73 8.37
N ILE A 201 -4.31 6.66 9.00
CA ILE A 201 -3.30 5.74 8.44
C ILE A 201 -3.76 5.18 7.10
N HIS A 202 -5.02 4.72 7.02
CA HIS A 202 -5.59 4.21 5.78
C HIS A 202 -5.50 5.27 4.67
N TYR A 203 -5.91 6.51 4.94
CA TYR A 203 -5.85 7.58 3.94
C TYR A 203 -4.43 8.04 3.60
N VAL A 204 -3.45 7.93 4.52
CA VAL A 204 -2.04 8.12 4.17
C VAL A 204 -1.61 7.13 3.10
N ASN A 205 -1.91 5.84 3.28
CA ASN A 205 -1.56 4.78 2.32
C ASN A 205 -2.25 4.94 0.96
N VAL A 206 -3.38 5.65 0.89
CA VAL A 206 -4.05 5.98 -0.36
C VAL A 206 -3.40 7.19 -1.05
N LEU A 207 -2.89 8.15 -0.28
CA LEU A 207 -2.39 9.44 -0.79
C LEU A 207 -0.90 9.43 -1.16
N ILE A 208 -0.10 8.55 -0.55
CA ILE A 208 1.37 8.47 -0.67
C ILE A 208 1.75 7.13 -1.29
#